data_AF-A0AAV5Q124-F1
#
_entry.id   AF-A0AAV5Q124-F1
#
_cell.length_a   1.000
_cell.length_b   1.000
_cell.length_c   1.000
_cell.angle_alpha   90.00
_cell.angle_beta   90.00
_cell.angle_gamma   90.00
#
_symmetry.space_group_name_H-M   'P 1'
#
loop_
_entity.id
_entity.type
_entity.pdbx_description
1 polymer ?
#
loop_
_entity_poly.entity_id
_entity_poly.type
_entity_poly.pdbx_seq_one_letter_code
_entity_poly.pdbx_strand_id
1 'polypeptide(L)'
;MAVIITKRKLFILIGISFLFIITYTLDSDSVIRTETDHLLKDLNEHDILNSDMIPHAFHFDNEEYISPPCTIVNPLTNQFFDLRPLGSLGTEGEIQSWNAKGFDYGRNFSLGVCSTPLRQLTNLNLNDFESINNKSAIGAFYSRKDGSKVSIGQVSTDLKFRGKKLIVEYENGDICHELFDKNGNSLKKTTLISFTCDREMMSKAKAIYVGSFNDCSYHFEIRTIHACATSNEESDDAVWIIFIFISLAALVVYYGAHHLYKLIKLHYERSVRPDLEVGPVKRG
;
A
#
# COMPACT_ATOMS: atom_id res chain seq x y z
N MET A 1 -11.27 3.61 -6.82
CA MET A 1 -12.25 4.56 -6.26
C MET A 1 -13.13 3.97 -5.16
N ALA A 2 -13.47 2.68 -5.18
CA ALA A 2 -14.28 2.05 -4.12
C ALA A 2 -13.61 2.07 -2.73
N VAL A 3 -12.30 1.79 -2.65
CA VAL A 3 -11.55 1.70 -1.37
C VAL A 3 -11.49 3.03 -0.60
N ILE A 4 -11.40 4.16 -1.32
CA ILE A 4 -11.37 5.50 -0.71
C ILE A 4 -12.74 5.85 -0.09
N ILE A 5 -13.83 5.40 -0.73
CA ILE A 5 -15.19 5.57 -0.21
C ILE A 5 -15.40 4.71 1.04
N THR A 6 -14.82 3.50 1.09
CA THR A 6 -14.90 2.62 2.27
C THR A 6 -14.13 3.19 3.46
N LYS A 7 -12.91 3.70 3.26
CA LYS A 7 -12.14 4.37 4.33
C LYS A 7 -12.88 5.61 4.85
N ARG A 8 -13.45 6.43 3.96
CA ARG A 8 -14.22 7.63 4.35
C ARG A 8 -15.53 7.29 5.10
N LYS A 9 -16.20 6.20 4.73
CA LYS A 9 -17.37 5.68 5.47
C LYS A 9 -17.00 5.11 6.84
N LEU A 10 -15.82 4.47 6.96
CA LEU A 10 -15.31 3.96 8.23
C LEU A 10 -14.99 5.10 9.21
N PHE A 11 -14.37 6.19 8.73
CA PHE A 11 -14.14 7.40 9.55
C PHE A 11 -15.43 8.05 10.05
N ILE A 12 -16.47 8.10 9.21
CA ILE A 12 -17.78 8.64 9.60
C ILE A 12 -18.45 7.74 10.64
N LEU A 13 -18.37 6.41 10.48
CA LEU A 13 -18.93 5.45 11.42
C LEU A 13 -18.24 5.50 12.78
N ILE A 14 -16.92 5.60 12.81
CA ILE A 14 -16.14 5.73 14.05
C ILE A 14 -16.45 7.06 14.74
N GLY A 15 -16.54 8.16 13.98
CA GLY A 15 -16.94 9.46 14.51
C GLY A 15 -18.34 9.47 15.11
N ILE A 16 -19.31 8.82 14.46
CA ILE A 16 -20.68 8.67 14.98
C ILE A 16 -20.69 7.78 16.22
N SER A 17 -19.93 6.69 16.25
CA SER A 17 -19.81 5.83 17.44
C SER A 17 -19.19 6.56 18.63
N PHE A 18 -18.19 7.41 18.39
CA PHE A 18 -17.56 8.21 19.44
C PHE A 18 -18.52 9.28 19.97
N LEU A 19 -19.30 9.91 19.08
CA LEU A 19 -20.36 10.84 19.47
C LEU A 19 -21.45 10.13 20.28
N PHE A 20 -21.83 8.91 19.88
CA PHE A 20 -22.81 8.10 20.57
C PHE A 20 -22.33 7.68 21.96
N ILE A 21 -21.06 7.28 22.10
CA ILE A 21 -20.46 6.94 23.41
C ILE A 21 -20.44 8.18 24.32
N ILE A 22 -20.07 9.36 23.80
CA ILE A 22 -20.13 10.61 24.57
C ILE A 22 -21.58 10.89 25.02
N THR A 23 -22.57 10.75 24.14
CA THR A 23 -23.98 10.94 24.53
C THR A 23 -24.49 9.89 25.52
N TYR A 24 -24.08 8.63 25.40
CA TYR A 24 -24.43 7.56 26.36
C TYR A 24 -23.78 7.79 27.73
N THR A 25 -22.56 8.33 27.76
CA THR A 25 -21.87 8.65 29.01
C THR A 25 -22.47 9.86 29.73
N LEU A 26 -23.12 10.77 29.00
CA LEU A 26 -23.89 11.89 29.57
C LEU A 26 -25.25 11.44 30.14
N ASP A 27 -25.76 10.27 29.75
CA ASP A 27 -27.04 9.71 30.22
C ASP A 27 -26.87 8.70 31.39
N SER A 28 -25.65 8.20 31.62
CA SER A 28 -25.37 7.13 32.58
C SER A 28 -25.11 7.60 34.03
N ASP A 29 -25.41 8.85 34.37
CA ASP A 29 -25.24 9.41 35.73
C ASP A 29 -26.25 8.83 36.77
N SER A 30 -27.11 7.88 36.40
CA SER A 30 -28.18 7.36 37.28
C SER A 30 -28.08 5.89 37.71
N VAL A 31 -27.17 5.04 37.17
CA VAL A 31 -27.30 3.57 37.38
C VAL A 31 -26.09 2.86 37.98
N ILE A 32 -24.86 3.36 37.91
CA ILE A 32 -23.68 2.58 38.36
C ILE A 32 -23.23 3.01 39.76
N ARG A 33 -24.10 2.80 40.75
CA ARG A 33 -23.73 2.77 42.18
C ARG A 33 -24.18 1.45 42.79
N THR A 34 -23.55 0.37 42.36
CA THR A 34 -23.50 -0.92 43.06
C THR A 34 -22.55 -1.79 42.26
N GLU A 35 -21.64 -2.49 42.93
CA GLU A 35 -20.87 -3.63 42.38
C GLU A 35 -19.45 -3.41 41.83
N THR A 36 -18.64 -2.54 42.45
CA THR A 36 -17.17 -2.56 42.22
C THR A 36 -16.33 -2.36 43.50
N ASP A 37 -16.82 -2.83 44.66
CA ASP A 37 -16.06 -2.75 45.92
C ASP A 37 -15.48 -4.12 46.39
N HIS A 38 -15.64 -5.19 45.62
CA HIS A 38 -15.28 -6.55 46.07
C HIS A 38 -14.08 -7.23 45.38
N LEU A 39 -13.40 -6.58 44.42
CA LEU A 39 -12.32 -7.21 43.64
C LEU A 39 -10.93 -6.56 43.77
N LEU A 40 -10.75 -5.54 44.61
CA LEU A 40 -9.45 -4.87 44.82
C LEU A 40 -8.87 -5.15 46.21
N LYS A 41 -8.92 -6.40 46.67
CA LYS A 41 -8.28 -6.82 47.94
C LYS A 41 -7.22 -7.90 47.80
N ASP A 42 -6.84 -8.28 46.58
CA ASP A 42 -5.68 -9.14 46.38
C ASP A 42 -4.70 -8.45 45.43
N LEU A 43 -3.42 -8.52 45.82
CA LEU A 43 -2.22 -8.07 45.11
C LEU A 43 -1.79 -6.62 45.41
N ASN A 44 -1.44 -6.41 46.67
CA ASN A 44 -0.32 -5.54 47.03
C ASN A 44 0.64 -6.37 47.89
N GLU A 45 1.73 -6.89 47.32
CA GLU A 45 3.03 -7.01 48.02
C GLU A 45 4.18 -7.27 47.01
N HIS A 46 5.11 -6.30 46.97
CA HIS A 46 6.57 -6.40 46.76
C HIS A 46 7.12 -6.89 45.38
N ASP A 47 8.16 -6.30 44.77
CA ASP A 47 9.28 -5.50 45.30
C ASP A 47 9.88 -4.55 44.24
N ILE A 48 10.51 -3.48 44.74
CA ILE A 48 11.35 -2.52 44.01
C ILE A 48 12.80 -3.03 44.04
N LEU A 49 13.51 -3.13 42.90
CA LEU A 49 14.93 -2.72 42.83
C LEU A 49 15.50 -2.58 41.39
N ASN A 50 16.03 -1.38 41.14
CA ASN A 50 17.21 -0.97 40.34
C ASN A 50 17.32 -1.19 38.82
N SER A 51 17.57 -0.03 38.17
CA SER A 51 18.76 0.37 37.39
C SER A 51 19.32 -0.55 36.31
N ASP A 52 19.57 0.10 35.17
CA ASP A 52 20.46 -0.28 34.08
C ASP A 52 20.01 -1.40 33.15
N MET A 53 19.40 -1.00 32.02
CA MET A 53 19.77 -1.59 30.74
C MET A 53 19.50 -0.62 29.59
N ILE A 54 20.54 0.10 29.18
CA ILE A 54 20.72 0.45 27.77
C ILE A 54 21.21 -0.84 27.09
N PRO A 55 20.55 -1.28 26.01
CA PRO A 55 21.28 -1.76 24.87
C PRO A 55 20.72 -1.05 23.63
N HIS A 56 21.51 -0.15 23.08
CA HIS A 56 22.41 -0.42 21.97
C HIS A 56 21.80 0.15 20.70
N ALA A 57 22.58 1.03 20.07
CA ALA A 57 22.32 1.58 18.76
C ALA A 57 21.80 0.49 17.81
N PHE A 58 20.69 0.79 17.15
CA PHE A 58 20.17 -0.02 16.07
C PHE A 58 21.20 0.03 14.95
N HIS A 59 22.04 -1.00 14.89
CA HIS A 59 22.94 -1.23 13.78
C HIS A 59 22.08 -1.43 12.52
N PHE A 60 22.28 -0.56 11.54
CA PHE A 60 21.77 -0.73 10.19
C PHE A 60 22.57 -1.86 9.55
N ASP A 61 22.19 -3.10 9.83
CA ASP A 61 22.71 -4.23 9.08
C ASP A 61 22.08 -4.17 7.68
N ASN A 62 22.93 -4.14 6.66
CA ASN A 62 22.55 -4.26 5.26
C ASN A 62 21.98 -5.66 5.01
N GLU A 63 20.73 -5.91 5.41
CA GLU A 63 19.93 -6.93 4.76
C GLU A 63 19.59 -6.43 3.36
N GLU A 64 19.97 -7.20 2.34
CA GLU A 64 19.51 -7.02 0.98
C GLU A 64 17.98 -7.20 0.99
N TYR A 65 17.25 -6.09 1.10
CA TYR A 65 15.78 -6.10 1.10
C TYR A 65 15.29 -6.61 -0.26
N ILE A 66 14.93 -7.90 -0.31
CA ILE A 66 14.33 -8.53 -1.48
C ILE A 66 12.91 -7.98 -1.61
N SER A 67 12.73 -7.00 -2.48
CA SER A 67 11.41 -6.44 -2.76
C SER A 67 10.50 -7.47 -3.44
N PRO A 68 9.19 -7.49 -3.14
CA PRO A 68 8.21 -8.30 -3.85
C PRO A 68 8.29 -8.12 -5.38
N PRO A 69 7.87 -9.12 -6.18
CA PRO A 69 7.94 -9.02 -7.63
C PRO A 69 7.14 -7.81 -8.13
N CYS A 70 7.69 -7.10 -9.12
CA CYS A 70 7.09 -5.88 -9.69
C CYS A 70 7.01 -4.68 -8.72
N THR A 71 7.87 -4.68 -7.70
CA THR A 71 8.02 -3.56 -6.78
C THR A 71 9.50 -3.23 -6.62
N ILE A 72 9.81 -1.99 -6.23
CA ILE A 72 11.19 -1.57 -5.96
C ILE A 72 11.23 -0.42 -4.97
N VAL A 73 12.26 -0.40 -4.12
CA VAL A 73 12.61 0.73 -3.26
C VAL A 73 13.80 1.45 -3.88
N ASN A 74 13.73 2.77 -3.97
CA ASN A 74 14.88 3.57 -4.38
C ASN A 74 15.91 3.64 -3.23
N PRO A 75 17.15 3.16 -3.40
CA PRO A 75 18.14 3.10 -2.33
C PRO A 75 18.64 4.48 -1.86
N LEU A 76 18.44 5.53 -2.66
CA LEU A 76 18.88 6.90 -2.32
C LEU A 76 17.79 7.69 -1.59
N THR A 77 16.52 7.45 -1.93
CA THR A 77 15.39 8.23 -1.40
C THR A 77 14.50 7.45 -0.44
N ASN A 78 14.72 6.13 -0.30
CA ASN A 78 13.86 5.19 0.44
C ASN A 78 12.38 5.22 0.02
N GLN A 79 12.11 5.67 -1.20
CA GLN A 79 10.76 5.71 -1.77
C GLN A 79 10.40 4.36 -2.39
N PHE A 80 9.19 3.88 -2.11
CA PHE A 80 8.66 2.64 -2.67
C PHE A 80 7.82 2.90 -3.92
N PHE A 81 7.94 1.97 -4.88
CA PHE A 81 7.24 1.98 -6.15
C PHE A 81 6.57 0.62 -6.36
N ASP A 82 5.26 0.64 -6.61
CA ASP A 82 4.45 -0.56 -6.83
C ASP A 82 3.77 -0.51 -8.21
N LEU A 83 4.25 -1.35 -9.13
CA LEU A 83 3.70 -1.45 -10.48
C LEU A 83 2.74 -2.64 -10.66
N ARG A 84 2.48 -3.44 -9.61
CA ARG A 84 1.54 -4.57 -9.68
C ARG A 84 0.15 -4.20 -10.20
N PRO A 85 -0.43 -3.02 -9.87
CA PRO A 85 -1.72 -2.58 -10.43
C PRO A 85 -1.75 -2.42 -11.95
N LEU A 86 -0.59 -2.40 -12.61
CA LEU A 86 -0.49 -2.32 -14.07
C LEU A 86 -0.48 -3.69 -14.76
N GLY A 87 -0.27 -4.76 -14.00
CA GLY A 87 -0.28 -6.13 -14.48
C GLY A 87 -1.45 -6.92 -13.91
N SER A 88 -1.50 -8.20 -14.27
CA SER A 88 -2.51 -9.12 -13.76
C SER A 88 -2.39 -9.38 -12.24
N LEU A 89 -1.23 -9.10 -11.63
CA LEU A 89 -1.02 -9.27 -10.19
C LEU A 89 -1.87 -8.31 -9.35
N GLY A 90 -2.14 -7.10 -9.84
CA GLY A 90 -2.91 -6.10 -9.10
C GLY A 90 -4.40 -6.01 -9.49
N THR A 91 -4.83 -6.77 -10.49
CA THR A 91 -6.20 -6.78 -11.03
C THR A 91 -6.92 -8.10 -10.78
N GLU A 92 -6.58 -8.81 -9.71
CA GLU A 92 -7.21 -10.10 -9.34
C GLU A 92 -7.13 -11.16 -10.46
N GLY A 93 -6.07 -11.14 -11.26
CA GLY A 93 -5.88 -12.05 -12.37
C GLY A 93 -6.50 -11.59 -13.70
N GLU A 94 -7.15 -10.43 -13.77
CA GLU A 94 -7.60 -9.86 -15.04
C GLU A 94 -6.41 -9.45 -15.90
N ILE A 95 -6.35 -9.97 -17.13
CA ILE A 95 -5.22 -9.72 -18.04
C ILE A 95 -5.28 -8.29 -18.57
N GLN A 96 -4.34 -7.48 -18.09
CA GLN A 96 -4.17 -6.09 -18.49
C GLN A 96 -3.14 -5.99 -19.63
N SER A 97 -3.59 -5.57 -20.81
CA SER A 97 -2.75 -5.30 -21.98
C SER A 97 -2.73 -3.81 -22.30
N TRP A 98 -1.53 -3.27 -22.47
CA TRP A 98 -1.27 -1.89 -22.82
C TRP A 98 -0.89 -1.79 -24.29
N ASN A 99 -1.75 -1.13 -25.07
CA ASN A 99 -1.55 -1.02 -26.51
C ASN A 99 -0.82 0.29 -26.85
N ALA A 100 0.21 0.19 -27.69
CA ALA A 100 0.92 1.34 -28.25
C ALA A 100 0.87 1.28 -29.80
N LYS A 101 0.67 2.44 -30.43
CA LYS A 101 0.66 2.56 -31.90
C LYS A 101 1.99 3.14 -32.37
N GLY A 102 2.74 2.40 -33.18
CA GLY A 102 3.88 2.96 -33.92
C GLY A 102 3.38 3.47 -35.27
N PHE A 103 2.94 4.72 -35.33
CA PHE A 103 2.38 5.31 -36.56
C PHE A 103 3.40 5.35 -37.70
N ASP A 104 4.62 5.72 -37.37
CA ASP A 104 5.80 5.74 -38.24
C ASP A 104 6.30 4.33 -38.59
N TYR A 105 6.33 3.43 -37.60
CA TYR A 105 6.76 2.05 -37.78
C TYR A 105 5.72 1.16 -38.49
N GLY A 106 4.45 1.61 -38.53
CA GLY A 106 3.35 0.91 -39.20
C GLY A 106 2.90 -0.37 -38.51
N ARG A 107 3.14 -0.51 -37.19
CA ARG A 107 2.73 -1.70 -36.40
C ARG A 107 2.06 -1.32 -35.09
N ASN A 108 1.20 -2.21 -34.62
CA ASN A 108 0.54 -2.12 -33.32
C ASN A 108 1.24 -3.04 -32.32
N PHE A 109 1.54 -2.50 -31.15
CA PHE A 109 2.23 -3.19 -30.08
C PHE A 109 1.29 -3.45 -28.91
N SER A 110 1.43 -4.60 -28.28
CA SER A 110 0.75 -4.98 -27.04
C SER A 110 1.80 -5.34 -25.99
N LEU A 111 1.71 -4.69 -24.83
CA LEU A 111 2.67 -4.81 -23.74
C LEU A 111 1.95 -5.21 -22.47
N GLY A 112 2.54 -6.11 -21.70
CA GLY A 112 2.16 -6.33 -20.31
C GLY A 112 3.18 -5.69 -19.37
N VAL A 113 2.78 -5.39 -18.14
CA VAL A 113 3.68 -4.88 -17.08
C VAL A 113 3.78 -5.95 -16.01
N CYS A 114 4.95 -6.58 -15.89
CA CYS A 114 5.18 -7.70 -14.96
C CYS A 114 4.23 -8.90 -15.12
N SER A 115 3.45 -8.93 -16.20
CA SER A 115 2.52 -10.00 -16.57
C SER A 115 2.41 -10.10 -18.08
N THR A 116 1.89 -11.21 -18.59
CA THR A 116 1.66 -11.36 -20.03
C THR A 116 0.48 -10.50 -20.51
N PRO A 117 0.53 -9.87 -21.70
CA PRO A 117 -0.61 -9.20 -22.33
C PRO A 117 -1.54 -10.17 -23.08
N LEU A 118 -1.22 -11.47 -23.13
CA LEU A 118 -1.97 -12.46 -23.89
C LEU A 118 -3.21 -12.92 -23.13
N ARG A 119 -4.40 -12.53 -23.61
CA ARG A 119 -5.69 -12.87 -22.97
C ARG A 119 -6.09 -14.33 -23.08
N GLN A 120 -5.87 -14.97 -24.23
CA GLN A 120 -6.23 -16.36 -24.49
C GLN A 120 -5.18 -17.00 -25.40
N LEU A 121 -4.53 -18.06 -24.91
CA LEU A 121 -3.55 -18.83 -25.68
C LEU A 121 -4.19 -19.70 -26.77
N THR A 122 -5.51 -19.95 -26.68
CA THR A 122 -6.27 -20.79 -27.61
C THR A 122 -6.54 -20.14 -28.96
N ASN A 123 -6.49 -18.80 -29.05
CA ASN A 123 -6.72 -18.05 -30.30
C ASN A 123 -5.41 -17.67 -31.00
N LEU A 124 -4.33 -18.42 -30.73
CA LEU A 124 -3.03 -18.19 -31.37
C LEU A 124 -2.93 -19.04 -32.63
N ASN A 125 -2.53 -18.40 -33.73
CA ASN A 125 -2.27 -19.12 -34.97
C ASN A 125 -0.99 -19.97 -34.83
N LEU A 126 -0.84 -20.98 -35.68
CA LEU A 126 0.39 -21.80 -35.73
C LEU A 126 1.64 -20.94 -35.97
N ASN A 127 1.50 -19.87 -36.75
CA ASN A 127 2.59 -18.96 -37.11
C ASN A 127 2.80 -17.83 -36.07
N ASP A 128 2.02 -17.79 -34.99
CA ASP A 128 2.22 -16.81 -33.91
C ASP A 128 3.38 -17.26 -33.02
N PHE A 129 4.35 -16.36 -32.85
CA PHE A 129 5.52 -16.54 -31.97
C PHE A 129 6.40 -17.73 -32.39
N GLU A 130 6.77 -17.75 -33.67
CA GLU A 130 7.48 -18.85 -34.33
C GLU A 130 8.73 -19.33 -33.57
N SER A 131 9.48 -18.43 -32.90
CA SER A 131 10.71 -18.80 -32.18
C SER A 131 10.52 -18.99 -30.67
N ILE A 132 9.28 -18.99 -30.16
CA ILE A 132 8.99 -19.04 -28.72
C ILE A 132 8.22 -20.32 -28.36
N ASN A 133 8.86 -21.16 -27.53
CA ASN A 133 8.25 -22.37 -27.00
C ASN A 133 7.22 -22.07 -25.90
N ASN A 134 7.59 -21.19 -24.96
CA ASN A 134 6.73 -20.83 -23.84
C ASN A 134 5.96 -19.54 -24.12
N LYS A 135 4.76 -19.67 -24.69
CA LYS A 135 3.93 -18.51 -25.06
C LYS A 135 3.38 -17.74 -23.86
N SER A 136 3.23 -18.37 -22.68
CA SER A 136 2.72 -17.66 -21.49
C SER A 136 3.75 -16.68 -20.89
N ALA A 137 5.04 -16.85 -21.22
CA ALA A 137 6.10 -15.96 -20.77
C ALA A 137 6.21 -14.68 -21.61
N ILE A 138 5.46 -14.53 -22.71
CA ILE A 138 5.55 -13.37 -23.59
C ILE A 138 5.09 -12.12 -22.83
N GLY A 139 5.97 -11.13 -22.70
CA GLY A 139 5.70 -9.86 -22.02
C GLY A 139 5.31 -8.74 -22.99
N ALA A 140 5.74 -8.84 -24.25
CA ALA A 140 5.44 -7.84 -25.27
C ALA A 140 5.46 -8.46 -26.67
N PHE A 141 4.57 -8.00 -27.55
CA PHE A 141 4.54 -8.42 -28.95
C PHE A 141 4.01 -7.33 -29.89
N TYR A 142 4.24 -7.49 -31.19
CA TYR A 142 3.55 -6.74 -32.24
C TYR A 142 2.85 -7.68 -33.22
N SER A 143 1.85 -7.14 -33.92
CA SER A 143 1.18 -7.83 -35.03
C SER A 143 1.73 -7.37 -36.37
N ARG A 144 2.11 -8.32 -37.23
CA ARG A 144 2.46 -8.07 -38.64
C ARG A 144 1.19 -7.81 -39.46
N LYS A 145 1.38 -7.32 -40.68
CA LYS A 145 0.27 -7.05 -41.63
C LYS A 145 -0.50 -8.30 -42.05
N ASP A 146 0.17 -9.46 -42.02
CA ASP A 146 -0.43 -10.78 -42.29
C ASP A 146 -1.23 -11.34 -41.09
N GLY A 147 -1.27 -10.62 -39.97
CA GLY A 147 -1.95 -11.03 -38.73
C GLY A 147 -1.10 -11.89 -37.80
N SER A 148 0.09 -12.34 -38.21
CA SER A 148 1.00 -13.09 -37.35
C SER A 148 1.58 -12.22 -36.24
N LYS A 149 1.80 -12.81 -35.06
CA LYS A 149 2.36 -12.11 -33.90
C LYS A 149 3.82 -12.48 -33.69
N VAL A 150 4.61 -11.47 -33.35
CA VAL A 150 6.04 -11.61 -33.08
C VAL A 150 6.35 -11.12 -31.67
N SER A 151 6.98 -11.96 -30.87
CA SER A 151 7.43 -11.65 -29.52
C SER A 151 8.62 -10.70 -29.57
N ILE A 152 8.58 -9.65 -28.76
CA ILE A 152 9.68 -8.69 -28.60
C ILE A 152 10.29 -8.72 -27.19
N GLY A 153 9.92 -9.73 -26.40
CA GLY A 153 10.51 -9.99 -25.10
C GLY A 153 9.59 -10.80 -24.19
N GLN A 154 10.20 -11.53 -23.27
CA GLN A 154 9.56 -12.26 -22.19
C GLN A 154 9.40 -11.38 -20.96
N VAL A 155 8.39 -11.67 -20.17
CA VAL A 155 8.07 -10.89 -18.98
C VAL A 155 9.22 -10.93 -17.99
N SER A 156 9.47 -9.77 -17.40
CA SER A 156 10.36 -9.61 -16.26
C SER A 156 9.61 -8.84 -15.17
N THR A 157 9.85 -9.21 -13.93
CA THR A 157 9.36 -8.53 -12.73
C THR A 157 10.46 -7.70 -12.06
N ASP A 158 11.67 -7.74 -12.61
CA ASP A 158 12.86 -7.07 -12.11
C ASP A 158 12.86 -5.61 -12.58
N LEU A 159 12.53 -4.71 -11.66
CA LEU A 159 12.51 -3.27 -11.89
C LEU A 159 13.89 -2.70 -11.59
N LYS A 160 14.29 -1.67 -12.35
CA LYS A 160 15.57 -0.99 -12.15
C LYS A 160 15.42 0.51 -12.25
N PHE A 161 16.26 1.24 -11.52
CA PHE A 161 16.45 2.66 -11.75
C PHE A 161 17.59 2.89 -12.72
N ARG A 162 17.32 3.61 -13.82
CA ARG A 162 18.35 4.20 -14.67
C ARG A 162 18.26 5.72 -14.56
N GLY A 163 19.19 6.30 -13.80
CA GLY A 163 19.11 7.71 -13.41
C GLY A 163 17.84 7.98 -12.61
N LYS A 164 16.96 8.84 -13.13
CA LYS A 164 15.68 9.20 -12.49
C LYS A 164 14.47 8.43 -13.05
N LYS A 165 14.69 7.50 -13.99
CA LYS A 165 13.61 6.74 -14.63
C LYS A 165 13.57 5.32 -14.06
N LEU A 166 12.36 4.89 -13.74
CA LEU A 166 12.06 3.50 -13.43
C LEU A 166 11.89 2.73 -14.74
N ILE A 167 12.54 1.58 -14.86
CA ILE A 167 12.53 0.78 -16.09
C ILE A 167 12.31 -0.71 -15.79
N VAL A 168 11.83 -1.43 -16.80
CA VAL A 168 11.87 -2.91 -16.86
C VAL A 168 12.38 -3.34 -18.23
N GLU A 169 13.14 -4.42 -18.25
CA GLU A 169 13.74 -5.00 -19.45
C GLU A 169 13.15 -6.37 -19.74
N TYR A 170 12.62 -6.54 -20.93
CA TYR A 170 12.13 -7.81 -21.44
C TYR A 170 13.10 -8.33 -22.50
N GLU A 171 13.58 -9.55 -22.28
CA GLU A 171 14.58 -10.20 -23.13
C GLU A 171 14.02 -11.48 -23.75
N ASN A 172 14.80 -12.18 -24.57
CA ASN A 172 14.42 -13.49 -25.10
C ASN A 172 13.12 -13.49 -25.95
N GLY A 173 12.91 -12.44 -26.75
CA GLY A 173 11.87 -12.40 -27.78
C GLY A 173 12.18 -13.28 -28.99
N ASP A 174 11.49 -13.05 -30.11
CA ASP A 174 11.76 -13.75 -31.37
C ASP A 174 13.14 -13.39 -31.94
N ILE A 175 13.57 -14.16 -32.95
CA ILE A 175 14.87 -13.97 -33.58
C ILE A 175 14.97 -12.62 -34.31
N CYS A 176 16.12 -11.98 -34.19
CA CYS A 176 16.54 -10.84 -34.97
C CYS A 176 17.20 -11.34 -36.27
N HIS A 177 16.54 -11.18 -37.42
CA HIS A 177 17.01 -11.74 -38.69
C HIS A 177 18.23 -11.03 -39.30
N GLU A 178 18.67 -9.89 -38.73
CA GLU A 178 19.73 -9.05 -39.31
C GLU A 178 20.88 -8.77 -38.35
N LEU A 179 20.83 -9.28 -37.11
CA LEU A 179 21.89 -9.09 -36.12
C LEU A 179 22.33 -10.41 -35.51
N PHE A 180 23.65 -10.59 -35.45
CA PHE A 180 24.31 -11.74 -34.88
C PHE A 180 25.23 -11.30 -33.74
N ASP A 181 25.38 -12.14 -32.73
CA ASP A 181 26.39 -11.95 -31.69
C ASP A 181 27.81 -12.18 -32.25
N LYS A 182 28.82 -11.95 -31.41
CA LYS A 182 30.23 -12.17 -31.77
C LYS A 182 30.55 -13.63 -32.12
N ASN A 183 29.67 -14.55 -31.75
CA ASN A 183 29.82 -15.99 -31.93
C ASN A 183 28.99 -16.51 -33.13
N GLY A 184 28.31 -15.61 -33.87
CA GLY A 184 27.49 -15.95 -35.03
C GLY A 184 26.06 -16.41 -34.71
N ASN A 185 25.60 -16.31 -33.46
CA ASN A 185 24.22 -16.65 -33.10
C ASN A 185 23.29 -15.47 -33.37
N SER A 186 22.09 -15.74 -33.87
CA SER A 186 21.10 -14.68 -34.08
C SER A 186 20.67 -14.07 -32.75
N LEU A 187 20.70 -12.74 -32.68
CA LEU A 187 20.24 -12.01 -31.49
C LEU A 187 18.74 -12.21 -31.28
N LYS A 188 18.29 -12.03 -30.05
CA LYS A 188 16.87 -12.06 -29.70
C LYS A 188 16.33 -10.64 -29.59
N LYS A 189 15.06 -10.45 -29.95
CA LYS A 189 14.39 -9.16 -29.79
C LYS A 189 14.23 -8.84 -28.31
N THR A 190 14.44 -7.58 -27.94
CA THR A 190 14.35 -7.07 -26.58
C THR A 190 13.47 -5.84 -26.52
N THR A 191 12.90 -5.60 -25.35
CA THR A 191 12.05 -4.43 -25.10
C THR A 191 12.47 -3.76 -23.79
N LEU A 192 12.64 -2.44 -23.85
CA LEU A 192 12.85 -1.58 -22.69
C LEU A 192 11.59 -0.75 -22.48
N ILE A 193 10.98 -0.89 -21.31
CA ILE A 193 9.82 -0.09 -20.91
C ILE A 193 10.29 0.88 -19.83
N SER A 194 10.08 2.17 -20.07
CA SER A 194 10.32 3.22 -19.10
C SER A 194 9.01 3.71 -18.50
N PHE A 195 8.98 3.93 -17.20
CA PHE A 195 7.82 4.40 -16.48
C PHE A 195 7.99 5.86 -16.09
N THR A 196 6.95 6.66 -16.35
CA THR A 196 6.89 8.07 -16.00
C THR A 196 5.72 8.33 -15.09
N CYS A 197 6.00 8.90 -13.91
CA CYS A 197 4.97 9.34 -12.97
C CYS A 197 4.10 10.42 -13.61
N ASP A 198 2.80 10.17 -13.64
CA ASP A 198 1.78 11.10 -14.11
C ASP A 198 0.65 11.20 -13.09
N ARG A 199 0.71 12.21 -12.23
CA ARG A 199 -0.25 12.41 -11.12
C ARG A 199 -1.57 13.03 -11.57
N GLU A 200 -1.59 13.72 -12.69
CA GLU A 200 -2.76 14.44 -13.19
C GLU A 200 -3.65 13.56 -14.08
N MET A 201 -3.21 12.33 -14.34
CA MET A 201 -3.93 11.41 -15.19
C MET A 201 -5.15 10.82 -14.46
N MET A 202 -6.34 11.26 -14.88
CA MET A 202 -7.64 10.74 -14.41
C MET A 202 -8.01 9.40 -15.09
N SER A 203 -7.26 8.98 -16.12
CA SER A 203 -7.48 7.77 -16.92
C SER A 203 -6.52 6.63 -16.55
N LYS A 204 -6.80 5.41 -17.07
CA LYS A 204 -5.88 4.26 -17.00
C LYS A 204 -4.51 4.58 -17.62
N ALA A 205 -3.48 3.81 -17.28
CA ALA A 205 -2.12 3.98 -17.79
C ALA A 205 -2.06 4.04 -19.33
N LYS A 206 -1.13 4.83 -19.87
CA LYS A 206 -0.97 5.03 -21.32
C LYS A 206 0.41 4.60 -21.77
N ALA A 207 0.46 3.63 -22.69
CA ALA A 207 1.68 3.19 -23.34
C ALA A 207 1.95 3.96 -24.65
N ILE A 208 3.19 4.36 -24.83
CA ILE A 208 3.67 5.16 -25.97
C ILE A 208 4.88 4.44 -26.55
N TYR A 209 4.90 4.26 -27.87
CA TYR A 209 6.07 3.77 -28.59
C TYR A 209 7.03 4.93 -28.82
N VAL A 210 8.28 4.77 -28.37
CA VAL A 210 9.32 5.79 -28.50
C VAL A 210 10.13 5.55 -29.76
N GLY A 211 10.45 4.30 -30.06
CA GLY A 211 11.23 3.92 -31.24
C GLY A 211 11.81 2.52 -31.12
N SER A 212 12.51 2.10 -32.17
CA SER A 212 13.30 0.87 -32.17
C SER A 212 14.63 1.06 -32.88
N PHE A 213 15.62 0.28 -32.45
CA PHE A 213 16.92 0.20 -33.11
C PHE A 213 17.03 -1.14 -33.84
N ASN A 214 17.32 -1.06 -35.14
CA ASN A 214 17.54 -2.21 -36.04
C ASN A 214 16.44 -3.28 -35.95
N ASP A 215 15.18 -2.86 -35.74
CA ASP A 215 14.01 -3.73 -35.56
C ASP A 215 14.14 -4.84 -34.50
N CYS A 216 15.08 -4.67 -33.55
CA CYS A 216 15.41 -5.70 -32.56
C CYS A 216 15.48 -5.22 -31.12
N SER A 217 15.70 -3.93 -30.88
CA SER A 217 15.49 -3.34 -29.56
C SER A 217 14.37 -2.32 -29.61
N TYR A 218 13.35 -2.48 -28.78
CA TYR A 218 12.15 -1.65 -28.77
C TYR A 218 12.07 -0.84 -27.49
N HIS A 219 11.71 0.44 -27.61
CA HIS A 219 11.61 1.36 -26.47
C HIS A 219 10.19 1.89 -26.33
N PHE A 220 9.64 1.74 -25.13
CA PHE A 220 8.32 2.24 -24.77
C PHE A 220 8.38 3.14 -23.54
N GLU A 221 7.44 4.07 -23.48
CA GLU A 221 7.18 4.89 -22.30
C GLU A 221 5.75 4.65 -21.83
N ILE A 222 5.60 4.26 -20.56
CA ILE A 222 4.31 4.12 -19.89
C ILE A 222 4.16 5.25 -18.88
N ARG A 223 3.18 6.11 -19.13
CA ARG A 223 2.76 7.15 -18.18
C ARG A 223 1.71 6.57 -17.25
N THR A 224 1.91 6.72 -15.94
CA THR A 224 1.04 6.13 -14.92
C THR A 224 1.23 6.79 -13.55
N ILE A 225 0.16 6.82 -12.75
CA ILE A 225 0.21 7.25 -11.36
C ILE A 225 0.98 6.25 -10.47
N HIS A 226 1.04 4.98 -10.87
CA HIS A 226 1.73 3.91 -10.10
C HIS A 226 3.26 4.02 -10.15
N ALA A 227 3.80 4.81 -11.08
CA ALA A 227 5.23 5.11 -11.16
C ALA A 227 5.63 6.29 -10.27
N CYS A 228 4.69 6.85 -9.52
CA CYS A 228 4.95 7.89 -8.55
C CYS A 228 5.40 7.28 -7.23
N ALA A 229 6.43 7.87 -6.61
CA ALA A 229 6.89 7.49 -5.28
C ALA A 229 5.71 7.48 -4.30
N THR A 230 5.53 6.32 -3.67
CA THR A 230 4.60 6.12 -2.56
C THR A 230 5.44 6.03 -1.30
N SER A 231 5.00 6.67 -0.22
CA SER A 231 5.61 6.45 1.09
C SER A 231 5.35 5.00 1.46
N ASN A 232 6.41 4.28 1.85
CA ASN A 232 6.30 2.98 2.50
C ASN A 232 5.28 3.17 3.64
N GLU A 233 4.23 2.35 3.71
CA GLU A 233 3.21 2.50 4.75
C GLU A 233 3.84 2.20 6.12
N GLU A 234 4.47 3.22 6.67
CA GLU A 234 5.09 3.25 7.98
C GLU A 234 4.67 4.59 8.59
N SER A 235 3.38 4.71 8.96
CA SER A 235 2.85 5.76 9.84
C SER A 235 1.33 5.77 10.03
N ASP A 236 0.55 4.80 9.52
CA ASP A 236 -0.83 4.67 10.02
C ASP A 236 -0.81 4.42 11.54
N ASP A 237 0.20 3.70 12.06
CA ASP A 237 0.42 3.48 13.49
C ASP A 237 0.70 4.78 14.27
N ALA A 238 1.40 5.74 13.67
CA ALA A 238 1.73 7.01 14.32
C ALA A 238 0.46 7.86 14.56
N VAL A 239 -0.50 7.82 13.64
CA VAL A 239 -1.78 8.54 13.78
C VAL A 239 -2.63 7.90 14.89
N TRP A 240 -2.64 6.57 14.99
CA TRP A 240 -3.33 5.86 16.06
C TRP A 240 -2.74 6.14 17.44
N ILE A 241 -1.41 6.19 17.56
CA ILE A 241 -0.72 6.52 18.82
C ILE A 241 -1.11 7.92 19.32
N ILE A 242 -1.15 8.91 18.42
CA ILE A 242 -1.56 10.28 18.76
C ILE A 242 -3.02 10.32 19.23
N PHE A 243 -3.92 9.62 18.53
CA PHE A 243 -5.34 9.58 18.89
C PHE A 243 -5.57 8.96 20.29
N ILE A 244 -4.89 7.84 20.59
CA ILE A 244 -4.97 7.16 21.88
C ILE A 244 -4.45 8.06 23.00
N PHE A 245 -3.32 8.74 22.80
CA PHE A 245 -2.74 9.62 23.80
C PHE A 245 -3.66 10.80 24.16
N ILE A 246 -4.25 11.44 23.16
CA ILE A 246 -5.21 12.55 23.36
C ILE A 246 -6.47 12.07 24.08
N SER A 247 -7.01 10.91 23.67
CA SER A 247 -8.19 10.32 24.31
C SER A 247 -7.93 9.98 25.78
N LEU A 248 -6.76 9.43 26.11
CA LEU A 248 -6.37 9.11 27.48
C LEU A 248 -6.29 10.38 28.35
N ALA A 249 -5.63 11.43 27.85
CA ALA A 249 -5.50 12.70 28.56
C ALA A 249 -6.88 13.34 28.83
N ALA A 250 -7.81 13.28 27.86
CA ALA A 250 -9.16 13.79 28.03
C ALA A 250 -9.94 13.04 29.13
N LEU A 251 -9.83 11.70 29.19
CA LEU A 251 -10.47 10.91 30.24
C LEU A 251 -9.90 11.23 31.62
N VAL A 252 -8.58 11.38 31.76
CA VAL A 252 -7.94 11.74 33.03
C VAL A 252 -8.42 13.10 33.54
N VAL A 253 -8.50 14.10 32.66
CA VAL A 253 -9.02 15.43 33.02
C VAL A 253 -10.50 15.35 33.41
N TYR A 254 -11.30 14.59 32.66
CA TYR A 254 -12.74 14.44 32.93
C TYR A 254 -13.00 13.78 34.28
N TYR A 255 -12.42 12.60 34.52
CA TYR A 255 -12.59 11.88 35.79
C TYR A 255 -11.94 12.61 36.96
N GLY A 256 -10.77 13.23 36.76
CA GLY A 256 -10.08 14.01 37.79
C GLY A 256 -10.89 15.25 38.21
N ALA A 257 -11.40 16.02 37.24
CA ALA A 257 -12.26 17.17 37.51
C ALA A 257 -13.57 16.75 38.18
N HIS A 258 -14.19 15.66 37.74
CA HIS A 258 -15.39 15.11 38.34
C HIS A 258 -15.18 14.69 39.80
N HIS A 259 -14.08 13.99 40.09
CA HIS A 259 -13.73 13.57 41.44
C HIS A 259 -13.48 14.78 42.35
N LEU A 260 -12.71 15.77 41.88
CA LEU A 260 -12.45 17.00 42.62
C LEU A 260 -13.72 17.80 42.90
N TYR A 261 -14.59 17.94 41.90
CA TYR A 261 -15.89 18.60 42.04
C TYR A 261 -16.74 17.96 43.13
N LYS A 262 -16.79 16.61 43.16
CA LYS A 262 -17.52 15.86 44.18
C LYS A 262 -16.93 16.08 45.59
N LEU A 263 -15.61 16.10 45.74
CA LEU A 263 -14.95 16.37 47.02
C LEU A 263 -15.24 17.79 47.52
N ILE A 264 -15.12 18.80 46.64
CA ILE A 264 -15.40 20.19 47.00
C ILE A 264 -16.86 20.35 47.41
N LYS A 265 -17.79 19.75 46.67
CA LYS A 265 -19.22 19.78 47.01
C LYS A 265 -19.51 19.18 48.39
N LEU A 266 -18.91 18.02 48.72
CA LEU A 266 -19.07 17.39 50.03
C LEU A 266 -18.51 18.24 51.17
N HIS A 267 -17.37 18.90 50.96
CA HIS A 267 -16.80 19.83 51.95
C HIS A 267 -17.64 21.10 52.09
N TYR A 268 -18.15 21.64 50.98
CA TYR A 268 -19.04 22.79 50.98
C TYR A 268 -20.34 22.51 51.76
N GLU A 269 -21.00 21.38 51.47
CA GLU A 269 -22.21 20.95 52.18
C GLU A 269 -21.98 20.75 53.68
N ARG A 270 -20.82 20.20 54.07
CA ARG A 270 -20.43 20.05 55.49
C ARG A 270 -20.14 21.40 56.17
N SER A 271 -19.62 22.39 55.44
CA SER A 271 -19.32 23.72 55.98
C SER A 271 -20.53 24.64 56.14
N VAL A 272 -21.58 24.45 55.32
CA VAL A 272 -22.79 25.30 55.29
C VAL A 272 -23.86 24.84 56.29
N ARG A 273 -23.82 23.58 56.76
CA ARG A 273 -24.80 23.07 57.74
C ARG A 273 -24.13 22.30 58.90
N PRO A 274 -23.51 22.98 59.87
CA PRO A 274 -22.90 22.32 61.03
C PRO A 274 -23.91 21.68 62.01
N ASP A 275 -25.19 22.06 61.96
CA ASP A 275 -26.16 21.71 63.02
C ASP A 275 -27.39 20.93 62.51
N LEU A 276 -27.18 19.73 61.95
CA LEU A 276 -28.27 18.75 61.90
C LEU A 276 -27.75 17.39 62.32
N GLU A 277 -27.79 17.20 63.64
CA GLU A 277 -27.70 15.93 64.33
C GLU A 277 -28.76 14.98 63.74
N VAL A 278 -28.34 14.06 62.88
CA VAL A 278 -29.20 13.00 62.35
C VAL A 278 -29.39 11.98 63.46
N GLY A 279 -30.48 12.14 64.22
CA GLY A 279 -30.97 11.09 65.12
C GLY A 279 -31.29 9.80 64.34
N PRO A 280 -31.16 8.62 64.97
CA PRO A 280 -31.24 7.35 64.27
C PRO A 280 -32.64 7.12 63.67
N VAL A 281 -32.67 6.81 62.38
CA VAL A 281 -33.86 6.33 61.67
C VAL A 281 -34.28 4.99 62.27
N LYS A 282 -35.40 4.97 63.00
CA LYS A 282 -36.06 3.73 63.42
C LYS A 282 -36.64 3.04 62.18
N ARG A 283 -36.16 1.82 61.90
CA ARG A 283 -36.81 0.85 61.02
C ARG A 283 -38.08 0.36 61.71
N GLY A 284 -39.22 0.57 61.06
CA GLY A 284 -40.51 -0.08 61.31
C GLY A 284 -40.99 -0.71 60.02
#